data_AF-A0A7J7KJA5-F1
#
_entry.id   AF-A0A7J7KJA5-F1
#
_cell.length_a   1.000
_cell.length_b   1.000
_cell.length_c   1.000
_cell.angle_alpha   90.00
_cell.angle_beta   90.00
_cell.angle_gamma   90.00
#
_symmetry.space_group_name_H-M   'P 1'
#
loop_
_entity.id
_entity.type
_entity.pdbx_description
1 polymer ?
#
loop_
_entity_poly.entity_id
_entity_poly.type
_entity_poly.pdbx_seq_one_letter_code
_entity_poly.pdbx_strand_id
1 'polypeptide(L)'
;MDLGFKVKTVKDLSILHRLRNRETFISKPNTHHHVARKFYCNILPNFTIIDVEKPPCFLRKFSPDGRYFVAFSSDQASLEIYSFKGPAAAEDLLAECHGDVLIEKSARTNNIRSTVFNRFFTLLHTVILGDGNEHLNRECSLFTANSRYIIVGSAASIPTDPPPTFHEAHRNNESVSPNEQRAPLENYTLHIIDLELGVCCDTRQYICDKIFLSHNQGLYLYDNTLAVLSVQQQTIHILHIEENGKLQDVRSIGRFCYEDDEIYLSLGRETHEGRAYCQQMTGDRPQPLSHSVVKVFNEKPINSLKHRLLTFLYKQAQADSPYELKRVQDPNTQPAFFVLYNFNTTQVLGVWENSSNELLSLFENFSDQFRNVLPLLGDGVLCSATNNIYARQVQARFKQTIINARNGGHTEAVKRILAQLPISAQSYSSSPYLDLTLFSYDDKWVSVMERPKTCGDYPIRFYGRQSNLLKFKIHTGSLAEKSPGGNTRRLVAFTFHPTMPFAISVQRKSNSQYIVNLHVRHVPS
;
A
#
# COMPACT_ATOMS: atom_id res chain seq x y z
N MET A 1 24.56 -26.09 -31.23
CA MET A 1 23.35 -25.99 -32.07
C MET A 1 22.73 -24.63 -31.82
N ASP A 2 22.98 -23.70 -32.73
CA ASP A 2 22.39 -22.36 -32.72
C ASP A 2 20.87 -22.48 -32.92
N LEU A 3 20.10 -22.32 -31.83
CA LEU A 3 18.67 -22.06 -31.91
C LEU A 3 18.49 -20.62 -32.40
N GLY A 4 18.51 -20.47 -33.72
CA GLY A 4 18.23 -19.22 -34.42
C GLY A 4 16.82 -18.71 -34.13
N PHE A 5 16.67 -17.94 -33.05
CA PHE A 5 15.49 -17.10 -32.85
C PHE A 5 15.56 -15.97 -33.89
N LYS A 6 14.89 -16.14 -35.04
CA LYS A 6 14.56 -15.02 -35.91
C LYS A 6 13.79 -14.00 -35.07
N VAL A 7 14.43 -12.89 -34.73
CA VAL A 7 13.75 -11.71 -34.18
C VAL A 7 12.76 -11.28 -35.26
N LYS A 8 11.48 -11.68 -35.12
CA LYS A 8 10.42 -11.07 -35.93
C LYS A 8 10.42 -9.60 -35.54
N THR A 9 10.98 -8.75 -36.40
CA THR A 9 10.75 -7.31 -36.41
C THR A 9 9.27 -7.10 -36.69
N VAL A 10 8.46 -7.14 -35.63
CA VAL A 10 7.05 -6.80 -35.71
C VAL A 10 7.01 -5.29 -35.99
N LYS A 11 6.51 -4.91 -37.17
CA LYS A 11 6.24 -3.51 -37.50
C LYS A 11 5.42 -2.90 -36.38
N ASP A 12 5.86 -1.75 -35.88
CA ASP A 12 5.13 -1.02 -34.87
C ASP A 12 3.77 -0.61 -35.46
N LEU A 13 2.69 -1.25 -34.99
CA LEU A 13 1.37 -1.10 -35.60
C LEU A 13 0.80 0.27 -35.24
N SER A 14 0.49 1.05 -36.27
CA SER A 14 -0.16 2.35 -36.12
C SER A 14 -1.50 2.23 -35.40
N ILE A 15 -1.93 3.33 -34.79
CA ILE A 15 -3.24 3.38 -34.11
C ILE A 15 -4.39 3.02 -35.05
N LEU A 16 -4.34 3.50 -36.30
CA LEU A 16 -5.33 3.19 -37.33
C LEU A 16 -5.42 1.69 -37.62
N HIS A 17 -4.28 1.01 -37.70
CA HIS A 17 -4.27 -0.43 -37.93
C HIS A 17 -4.87 -1.20 -36.75
N ARG A 18 -4.61 -0.77 -35.50
CA ARG A 18 -5.21 -1.39 -34.32
C ARG A 18 -6.73 -1.14 -34.25
N LEU A 19 -7.20 0.05 -34.62
CA LEU A 19 -8.62 0.38 -34.68
C LEU A 19 -9.34 -0.49 -35.72
N ARG A 20 -8.81 -0.53 -36.96
CA ARG A 20 -9.36 -1.40 -38.02
C ARG A 20 -9.43 -2.85 -37.58
N ASN A 21 -8.36 -3.37 -37.00
CA ASN A 21 -8.37 -4.76 -36.53
C ASN A 21 -9.40 -5.02 -35.42
N ARG A 22 -9.66 -4.04 -34.55
CA ARG A 22 -10.68 -4.16 -33.49
C ARG A 22 -12.10 -4.16 -34.07
N GLU A 23 -12.31 -3.41 -35.15
CA GLU A 23 -13.61 -3.33 -35.85
C GLU A 23 -13.87 -4.58 -36.71
N THR A 24 -12.83 -5.13 -37.35
CA THR A 24 -12.98 -6.24 -38.30
C THR A 24 -12.82 -7.62 -37.66
N PHE A 25 -12.12 -7.75 -36.53
CA PHE A 25 -11.85 -9.04 -35.90
C PHE A 25 -12.36 -9.12 -34.46
N ILE A 26 -13.06 -10.20 -34.15
CA ILE A 26 -13.43 -10.54 -32.79
C ILE A 26 -12.19 -11.06 -32.06
N SER A 27 -11.88 -10.46 -30.91
CA SER A 27 -10.79 -10.92 -30.05
C SER A 27 -11.12 -12.27 -29.44
N LYS A 28 -10.09 -13.10 -29.18
CA LYS A 28 -10.30 -14.38 -28.48
C LYS A 28 -10.98 -14.14 -27.12
N PRO A 29 -11.81 -15.08 -26.62
CA PRO A 29 -12.41 -14.97 -25.29
C PRO A 29 -11.36 -14.63 -24.22
N ASN A 30 -11.71 -13.76 -23.28
CA ASN A 30 -10.83 -13.26 -22.20
C ASN A 30 -9.54 -12.54 -22.64
N THR A 31 -9.39 -12.14 -23.91
CA THR A 31 -8.21 -11.37 -24.37
C THR A 31 -8.49 -9.89 -24.61
N HIS A 32 -9.73 -9.45 -24.42
CA HIS A 32 -10.17 -8.08 -24.71
C HIS A 32 -9.36 -7.02 -23.96
N HIS A 33 -9.04 -7.23 -22.68
CA HIS A 33 -8.20 -6.33 -21.89
C HIS A 33 -6.77 -6.21 -22.46
N HIS A 34 -6.13 -7.32 -22.82
CA HIS A 34 -4.79 -7.29 -23.42
C HIS A 34 -4.79 -6.61 -24.80
N VAL A 35 -5.86 -6.79 -25.59
CA VAL A 35 -6.02 -6.12 -26.88
C VAL A 35 -6.22 -4.61 -26.69
N ALA A 36 -7.06 -4.21 -25.73
CA ALA A 36 -7.28 -2.81 -25.38
C ALA A 36 -5.99 -2.15 -24.86
N ARG A 37 -5.22 -2.83 -24.01
CA ARG A 37 -3.97 -2.30 -23.45
C ARG A 37 -2.91 -1.99 -24.51
N LYS A 38 -2.90 -2.72 -25.64
CA LYS A 38 -1.98 -2.44 -26.75
C LYS A 38 -2.17 -1.06 -27.40
N PHE A 39 -3.33 -0.40 -27.21
CA PHE A 39 -3.52 0.97 -27.71
C PHE A 39 -2.66 1.98 -26.97
N TYR A 40 -2.29 1.71 -25.70
CA TYR A 40 -1.39 2.55 -24.94
C TYR A 40 0.04 2.59 -25.51
N CYS A 41 0.42 1.67 -26.42
CA CYS A 41 1.68 1.80 -27.16
C CYS A 41 1.70 2.93 -28.20
N ASN A 42 0.54 3.55 -28.48
CA ASN A 42 0.35 4.64 -29.45
C ASN A 42 -0.12 5.95 -28.80
N ILE A 43 -0.73 5.87 -27.62
CA ILE A 43 -1.19 7.02 -26.84
C ILE A 43 -0.28 7.15 -25.62
N LEU A 44 0.63 8.12 -25.64
CA LEU A 44 1.77 8.20 -24.71
C LEU A 44 1.87 9.59 -24.05
N PRO A 45 2.33 9.68 -22.78
CA PRO A 45 2.75 10.94 -22.16
C PRO A 45 4.14 11.33 -22.68
N ASN A 46 4.19 12.01 -23.82
CA ASN A 46 5.40 12.33 -24.56
C ASN A 46 5.99 13.73 -24.25
N PHE A 47 5.32 14.55 -23.45
CA PHE A 47 5.77 15.89 -23.11
C PHE A 47 5.84 16.10 -21.61
N THR A 48 6.90 16.78 -21.13
CA THR A 48 7.07 17.09 -19.71
C THR A 48 7.09 18.57 -19.43
N ILE A 49 6.24 19.02 -18.52
CA ILE A 49 6.25 20.37 -17.96
C ILE A 49 6.96 20.28 -16.61
N ILE A 50 8.12 20.96 -16.52
CA ILE A 50 8.97 20.94 -15.32
C ILE A 50 8.62 22.13 -14.43
N ASP A 51 8.66 21.88 -13.11
CA ASP A 51 8.50 22.90 -12.06
C ASP A 51 7.14 23.62 -12.15
N VAL A 52 6.08 22.82 -12.16
CA VAL A 52 4.69 23.30 -12.17
C VAL A 52 4.31 23.82 -10.79
N GLU A 53 3.69 25.00 -10.75
CA GLU A 53 3.15 25.55 -9.51
C GLU A 53 1.90 24.77 -9.10
N LYS A 54 1.79 24.48 -7.81
CA LYS A 54 0.64 23.78 -7.24
C LYS A 54 0.15 24.49 -5.98
N PRO A 55 -1.10 24.26 -5.56
CA PRO A 55 -1.60 24.66 -4.25
C PRO A 55 -0.72 24.14 -3.10
N PRO A 56 -0.83 24.73 -1.89
CA PRO A 56 -0.13 24.28 -0.69
C PRO A 56 -0.71 22.95 -0.17
N CYS A 57 -0.52 21.87 -0.92
CA CYS A 57 -1.00 20.53 -0.58
C CYS A 57 0.03 19.45 -0.95
N PHE A 58 -0.12 18.26 -0.36
CA PHE A 58 0.63 17.05 -0.66
C PHE A 58 -0.18 16.19 -1.61
N LEU A 59 0.22 16.23 -2.89
CA LEU A 59 -0.35 15.41 -3.96
C LEU A 59 -0.15 13.92 -3.63
N ARG A 60 -1.22 13.11 -3.65
CA ARG A 60 -1.15 11.72 -3.19
C ARG A 60 -1.35 10.67 -4.29
N LYS A 61 -2.59 10.49 -4.79
CA LYS A 61 -2.92 9.44 -5.76
C LYS A 61 -4.24 9.70 -6.49
N PHE A 62 -4.43 9.04 -7.63
CA PHE A 62 -5.71 8.98 -8.34
C PHE A 62 -6.62 7.92 -7.74
N SER A 63 -7.93 8.14 -7.79
CA SER A 63 -8.93 7.09 -7.58
C SER A 63 -8.74 5.95 -8.60
N PRO A 64 -9.16 4.70 -8.30
CA PRO A 64 -8.95 3.57 -9.20
C PRO A 64 -9.57 3.74 -10.59
N ASP A 65 -10.67 4.49 -10.69
CA ASP A 65 -11.32 4.89 -11.95
C ASP A 65 -10.66 6.08 -12.66
N GLY A 66 -9.76 6.80 -11.98
CA GLY A 66 -9.02 7.95 -12.49
C GLY A 66 -9.80 9.27 -12.53
N ARG A 67 -11.05 9.33 -12.05
CA ARG A 67 -11.86 10.54 -12.10
C ARG A 67 -11.43 11.58 -11.07
N TYR A 68 -11.07 11.11 -9.89
CA TYR A 68 -10.68 11.94 -8.76
C TYR A 68 -9.18 11.86 -8.51
N PHE A 69 -8.62 12.98 -8.09
CA PHE A 69 -7.25 13.08 -7.60
C PHE A 69 -7.26 13.64 -6.19
N VAL A 70 -6.64 12.92 -5.25
CA VAL A 70 -6.64 13.32 -3.84
C VAL A 70 -5.31 13.93 -3.43
N ALA A 71 -5.38 14.98 -2.62
CA ALA A 71 -4.24 15.61 -1.98
C ALA A 71 -4.57 15.93 -0.51
N PHE A 72 -3.55 16.01 0.33
CA PHE A 72 -3.70 16.45 1.72
C PHE A 72 -3.29 17.91 1.83
N SER A 73 -4.04 18.73 2.56
CA SER A 73 -3.64 20.13 2.78
C SER A 73 -2.27 20.24 3.47
N SER A 74 -1.58 21.38 3.33
CA SER A 74 -0.24 21.56 3.90
C SER A 74 -0.18 21.42 5.42
N ASP A 75 -1.27 21.77 6.10
CA ASP A 75 -1.46 21.65 7.55
C ASP A 75 -1.87 20.24 7.98
N GLN A 76 -2.16 19.33 7.04
CA GLN A 76 -2.66 17.97 7.28
C GLN A 76 -3.99 17.92 8.04
N ALA A 77 -4.81 18.97 7.97
CA ALA A 77 -6.13 19.02 8.62
C ALA A 77 -7.28 18.58 7.69
N SER A 78 -7.06 18.64 6.37
CA SER A 78 -8.11 18.39 5.39
C SER A 78 -7.64 17.55 4.20
N LEU A 79 -8.61 16.83 3.62
CA LEU A 79 -8.46 16.13 2.35
C LEU A 79 -9.04 17.00 1.22
N GLU A 80 -8.23 17.30 0.23
CA GLU A 80 -8.62 18.01 -0.99
C GLU A 80 -8.90 17.00 -2.10
N ILE A 81 -10.10 17.08 -2.69
CA ILE A 81 -10.56 16.19 -3.75
C ILE A 81 -10.68 17.01 -5.04
N TYR A 82 -9.90 16.64 -6.04
CA TYR A 82 -9.85 17.28 -7.35
C TYR A 82 -10.50 16.42 -8.43
N SER A 83 -11.26 17.04 -9.33
CA SER A 83 -11.71 16.45 -10.59
C SER A 83 -10.60 16.54 -11.63
N PHE A 84 -10.23 15.41 -12.23
CA PHE A 84 -9.29 15.39 -13.35
C PHE A 84 -10.01 15.67 -14.68
N LYS A 85 -9.62 16.76 -15.38
CA LYS A 85 -10.26 17.21 -16.63
C LYS A 85 -9.76 16.49 -17.89
N GLY A 86 -8.78 15.61 -17.75
CA GLY A 86 -8.22 14.83 -18.86
C GLY A 86 -6.96 15.46 -19.47
N PRO A 87 -6.23 14.67 -20.28
CA PRO A 87 -4.92 15.06 -20.80
C PRO A 87 -4.95 16.21 -21.83
N ALA A 88 -6.10 16.47 -22.47
CA ALA A 88 -6.26 17.54 -23.46
C ALA A 88 -6.60 18.91 -22.86
N ALA A 89 -6.84 18.99 -21.55
CA ALA A 89 -7.35 20.20 -20.89
C ALA A 89 -6.43 21.44 -21.00
N ALA A 90 -5.15 21.24 -21.29
CA ALA A 90 -4.13 22.27 -21.45
C ALA A 90 -3.48 22.27 -22.84
N GLU A 91 -4.09 21.63 -23.85
CA GLU A 91 -3.51 21.55 -25.21
C GLU A 91 -3.38 22.92 -25.87
N ASP A 92 -4.35 23.82 -25.65
CA ASP A 92 -4.33 25.23 -26.07
C ASP A 92 -3.12 25.99 -25.52
N LEU A 93 -2.76 25.75 -24.26
CA LEU A 93 -1.59 26.36 -23.62
C LEU A 93 -0.27 25.83 -24.20
N LEU A 94 -0.28 24.59 -24.71
CA LEU A 94 0.91 23.87 -25.17
C LEU A 94 1.11 23.89 -26.69
N ALA A 95 0.15 24.41 -27.47
CA ALA A 95 0.15 24.33 -28.94
C ALA A 95 1.48 24.74 -29.59
N GLU A 96 2.06 25.86 -29.16
CA GLU A 96 3.32 26.38 -29.71
C GLU A 96 4.58 25.87 -28.97
N CYS A 97 4.42 24.92 -28.03
CA CYS A 97 5.55 24.29 -27.37
C CYS A 97 6.08 23.14 -28.24
N HIS A 98 7.37 23.20 -28.59
CA HIS A 98 8.05 22.16 -29.36
C HIS A 98 9.03 21.35 -28.50
N GLY A 99 9.27 20.10 -28.91
CA GLY A 99 10.17 19.17 -28.24
C GLY A 99 9.48 18.29 -27.19
N ASP A 100 10.30 17.64 -26.36
CA ASP A 100 9.82 16.66 -25.35
C ASP A 100 9.64 17.30 -23.95
N VAL A 101 10.12 18.53 -23.75
CA VAL A 101 10.21 19.21 -22.43
C VAL A 101 10.05 20.72 -22.54
N LEU A 102 9.26 21.30 -21.62
CA LEU A 102 9.20 22.74 -21.43
C LEU A 102 10.37 23.25 -20.55
N ILE A 103 11.53 23.49 -21.17
CA ILE A 103 12.74 23.96 -20.48
C ILE A 103 12.81 25.49 -20.42
N GLU A 104 12.37 26.17 -21.47
CA GLU A 104 12.57 27.61 -21.64
C GLU A 104 11.98 28.40 -20.47
N LYS A 105 12.69 29.42 -20.01
CA LYS A 105 12.25 30.36 -18.97
C LYS A 105 11.91 31.70 -19.63
N SER A 106 10.72 31.80 -20.20
CA SER A 106 10.15 33.03 -20.74
C SER A 106 8.91 33.42 -19.94
N ALA A 107 8.44 34.66 -20.08
CA ALA A 107 7.23 35.12 -19.40
C ALA A 107 6.02 34.21 -19.72
N ARG A 108 5.95 33.71 -20.96
CA ARG A 108 4.93 32.75 -21.40
C ARG A 108 5.06 31.40 -20.70
N THR A 109 6.25 30.79 -20.69
CA THR A 109 6.40 29.45 -20.08
C THR A 109 6.20 29.48 -18.58
N ASN A 110 6.51 30.60 -17.92
CA ASN A 110 6.17 30.79 -16.51
C ASN A 110 4.66 30.91 -16.30
N ASN A 111 3.93 31.59 -17.19
CA ASN A 111 2.47 31.61 -17.16
C ASN A 111 1.88 30.20 -17.36
N ILE A 112 2.45 29.39 -18.26
CA ILE A 112 2.04 27.99 -18.42
C ILE A 112 2.25 27.22 -17.11
N ARG A 113 3.43 27.35 -16.47
CA ARG A 113 3.74 26.66 -15.21
C ARG A 113 2.81 27.04 -14.06
N SER A 114 2.34 28.29 -14.01
CA SER A 114 1.42 28.76 -12.96
C SER A 114 -0.05 28.38 -13.20
N THR A 115 -0.46 28.23 -14.46
CA THR A 115 -1.86 27.98 -14.82
C THR A 115 -2.19 26.51 -15.07
N VAL A 116 -1.21 25.71 -15.50
CA VAL A 116 -1.47 24.35 -16.01
C VAL A 116 -2.05 23.40 -14.97
N PHE A 117 -1.70 23.55 -13.69
CA PHE A 117 -2.26 22.71 -12.62
C PHE A 117 -3.79 22.87 -12.53
N ASN A 118 -4.27 24.10 -12.53
CA ASN A 118 -5.71 24.42 -12.43
C ASN A 118 -6.50 24.01 -13.68
N ARG A 119 -5.82 23.83 -14.83
CA ARG A 119 -6.44 23.31 -16.05
C ARG A 119 -6.68 21.80 -15.96
N PHE A 120 -5.73 21.06 -15.41
CA PHE A 120 -5.87 19.60 -15.24
C PHE A 120 -6.74 19.22 -14.04
N PHE A 121 -6.66 19.99 -12.96
CA PHE A 121 -7.29 19.70 -11.69
C PHE A 121 -8.22 20.83 -11.26
N THR A 122 -9.51 20.53 -11.13
CA THR A 122 -10.48 21.43 -10.53
C THR A 122 -10.82 20.93 -9.14
N LEU A 123 -10.57 21.75 -8.12
CA LEU A 123 -10.95 21.43 -6.74
C LEU A 123 -12.48 21.27 -6.66
N LEU A 124 -12.94 20.11 -6.20
CA LEU A 124 -14.36 19.82 -5.99
C LEU A 124 -14.75 20.02 -4.53
N HIS A 125 -13.99 19.38 -3.63
CA HIS A 125 -14.30 19.35 -2.20
C HIS A 125 -13.03 19.49 -1.36
N THR A 126 -13.19 20.13 -0.21
CA THR A 126 -12.19 20.16 0.87
C THR A 126 -12.89 19.64 2.11
N VAL A 127 -12.49 18.44 2.55
CA VAL A 127 -13.10 17.76 3.70
C VAL A 127 -12.20 17.95 4.91
N ILE A 128 -12.66 18.71 5.89
CA ILE A 128 -11.95 18.94 7.15
C ILE A 128 -12.28 17.79 8.10
N LEU A 129 -11.26 17.13 8.66
CA LEU A 129 -11.44 15.85 9.36
C LEU A 129 -11.07 15.87 10.85
N GLY A 130 -10.54 16.98 11.36
CA GLY A 130 -10.13 17.04 12.76
C GLY A 130 -10.27 18.43 13.39
N ASP A 131 -10.29 18.45 14.72
CA ASP A 131 -10.46 19.64 15.56
C ASP A 131 -9.12 20.39 15.80
N GLY A 132 -8.17 20.28 14.87
CA GLY A 132 -6.88 20.99 14.88
C GLY A 132 -5.72 20.26 15.59
N ASN A 133 -5.99 19.32 16.50
CA ASN A 133 -4.95 18.52 17.17
C ASN A 133 -4.65 17.18 16.47
N GLU A 134 -5.43 16.84 15.44
CA GLU A 134 -5.21 15.64 14.62
C GLU A 134 -4.48 15.98 13.33
N HIS A 135 -3.50 15.17 12.96
CA HIS A 135 -2.80 15.29 11.69
C HIS A 135 -3.07 14.07 10.81
N LEU A 136 -3.57 14.31 9.59
CA LEU A 136 -3.74 13.29 8.57
C LEU A 136 -2.38 12.74 8.13
N ASN A 137 -2.28 11.41 8.09
CA ASN A 137 -1.11 10.74 7.54
C ASN A 137 -1.18 10.77 6.01
N ARG A 138 -0.27 11.56 5.40
CA ARG A 138 -0.20 11.77 3.95
C ARG A 138 0.01 10.49 3.15
N GLU A 139 0.54 9.44 3.75
CA GLU A 139 0.83 8.18 3.08
C GLU A 139 -0.30 7.15 3.26
N CYS A 140 -1.24 7.40 4.18
CA CYS A 140 -2.37 6.54 4.47
C CYS A 140 -3.56 6.87 3.58
N SER A 141 -3.82 6.01 2.60
CA SER A 141 -5.00 6.18 1.74
C SER A 141 -5.37 4.85 1.08
N LEU A 142 -6.61 4.42 1.26
CA LEU A 142 -7.18 3.19 0.68
C LEU A 142 -8.51 3.53 0.01
N PHE A 143 -8.69 3.14 -1.24
CA PHE A 143 -9.95 3.33 -1.97
C PHE A 143 -10.78 2.06 -1.94
N THR A 144 -12.09 2.18 -1.80
CA THR A 144 -12.99 1.04 -2.00
C THR A 144 -12.97 0.57 -3.44
N ALA A 145 -13.33 -0.69 -3.67
CA ALA A 145 -13.32 -1.29 -5.00
C ALA A 145 -14.18 -0.52 -6.01
N ASN A 146 -15.27 0.12 -5.57
CA ASN A 146 -16.15 0.93 -6.43
C ASN A 146 -15.63 2.36 -6.70
N SER A 147 -14.46 2.75 -6.19
CA SER A 147 -13.92 4.13 -6.29
C SER A 147 -14.80 5.23 -5.70
N ARG A 148 -15.79 4.89 -4.87
CA ARG A 148 -16.70 5.86 -4.25
C ARG A 148 -16.15 6.41 -2.94
N TYR A 149 -15.55 5.55 -2.12
CA TYR A 149 -15.07 5.93 -0.80
C TYR A 149 -13.54 5.88 -0.72
N ILE A 150 -12.99 6.77 0.10
CA ILE A 150 -11.59 6.75 0.52
C ILE A 150 -11.50 6.66 2.04
N ILE A 151 -10.57 5.82 2.50
CA ILE A 151 -10.20 5.68 3.90
C ILE A 151 -8.87 6.39 4.10
N VAL A 152 -8.85 7.33 5.03
CA VAL A 152 -7.63 8.05 5.45
C VAL A 152 -7.46 7.91 6.96
N GLY A 153 -6.22 7.91 7.42
CA GLY A 153 -5.90 7.83 8.85
C GLY A 153 -5.29 9.13 9.35
N SER A 154 -5.75 9.61 10.51
CA SER A 154 -5.10 10.66 11.29
C SER A 154 -4.45 10.08 12.54
N ALA A 155 -3.49 10.82 13.09
CA ALA A 155 -2.89 10.57 14.39
C ALA A 155 -2.90 11.88 15.19
N ALA A 156 -3.19 11.75 16.48
CA ALA A 156 -3.05 12.81 17.48
C ALA A 156 -2.15 12.33 18.62
N SER A 157 -1.31 13.24 19.11
CA SER A 157 -0.53 12.98 20.31
C SER A 157 -1.44 12.76 21.51
N ILE A 158 -1.04 11.85 22.39
CA ILE A 158 -1.77 11.60 23.62
C ILE A 158 -1.67 12.83 24.53
N PRO A 159 -2.76 13.24 25.20
CA PRO A 159 -2.73 14.33 26.15
C PRO A 159 -1.67 14.16 27.25
N THR A 160 -0.93 15.24 27.46
CA THR A 160 -0.07 15.59 28.62
C THR A 160 -0.64 15.30 30.00
N ASP A 161 -1.81 15.90 30.17
CA ASP A 161 -2.41 16.23 31.44
C ASP A 161 -3.93 16.29 31.24
N PRO A 162 -4.69 15.33 31.80
CA PRO A 162 -4.20 14.16 32.53
C PRO A 162 -3.52 13.15 31.58
N PRO A 163 -2.45 12.46 32.01
CA PRO A 163 -1.89 11.34 31.26
C PRO A 163 -2.90 10.19 31.17
N PRO A 164 -2.80 9.33 30.13
CA PRO A 164 -3.69 8.19 29.98
C PRO A 164 -3.55 7.26 31.18
N THR A 165 -4.67 6.71 31.61
CA THR A 165 -4.66 5.73 32.70
C THR A 165 -3.95 4.45 32.26
N PHE A 166 -3.41 3.70 33.23
CA PHE A 166 -2.75 2.42 32.96
C PHE A 166 -3.64 1.47 32.13
N HIS A 167 -4.95 1.46 32.41
CA HIS A 167 -5.94 0.62 31.74
C HIS A 167 -6.33 1.11 30.34
N GLU A 168 -6.11 2.38 30.02
CA GLU A 168 -6.28 2.91 28.65
C GLU A 168 -5.12 2.51 27.76
N ALA A 169 -3.89 2.62 28.27
CA ALA A 169 -2.67 2.24 27.55
C ALA A 169 -2.53 0.71 27.41
N HIS A 170 -2.98 -0.03 28.42
CA HIS A 170 -2.94 -1.49 28.40
C HIS A 170 -4.32 -2.08 28.67
N ARG A 171 -4.95 -2.58 27.60
CA ARG A 171 -6.32 -3.11 27.68
C ARG A 171 -6.38 -4.61 27.91
N ASN A 172 -5.26 -5.31 27.78
CA ASN A 172 -5.16 -6.75 28.01
C ASN A 172 -3.73 -7.20 28.37
N ASN A 173 -3.59 -8.42 28.92
CA ASN A 173 -2.30 -9.06 29.23
C ASN A 173 -1.33 -9.20 28.05
N GLU A 174 -1.84 -9.09 26.83
CA GLU A 174 -1.04 -9.20 25.61
C GLU A 174 -0.50 -7.85 25.14
N SER A 175 -0.91 -6.75 25.78
CA SER A 175 -0.50 -5.40 25.42
C SER A 175 1.01 -5.26 25.49
N VAL A 176 1.61 -4.70 24.45
CA VAL A 176 3.06 -4.51 24.39
C VAL A 176 3.44 -3.36 25.34
N SER A 177 4.59 -3.47 26.01
CA SER A 177 5.08 -2.34 26.81
C SER A 177 5.40 -1.16 25.88
N PRO A 178 4.86 0.04 26.14
CA PRO A 178 5.11 1.22 25.32
C PRO A 178 6.61 1.48 25.25
N ASN A 179 7.17 1.55 24.04
CA ASN A 179 8.56 1.97 23.87
C ASN A 179 8.58 3.43 23.43
N GLU A 180 8.57 4.34 24.41
CA GLU A 180 8.48 5.79 24.18
C GLU A 180 9.55 6.33 23.21
N GLN A 181 10.71 5.68 23.11
CA GLN A 181 11.81 6.13 22.24
C GLN A 181 11.71 5.63 20.80
N ARG A 182 10.99 4.54 20.52
CA ARG A 182 10.93 3.90 19.19
C ARG A 182 9.53 3.82 18.60
N ALA A 183 8.49 3.82 19.43
CA ALA A 183 7.10 3.68 19.02
C ALA A 183 6.20 4.39 20.04
N PRO A 184 6.09 5.73 19.98
CA PRO A 184 5.14 6.45 20.83
C PRO A 184 3.72 6.00 20.51
N LEU A 185 2.92 5.89 21.57
CA LEU A 185 1.49 5.67 21.47
C LEU A 185 0.81 6.97 21.05
N GLU A 186 -0.22 6.84 20.21
CA GLU A 186 -0.98 7.95 19.67
C GLU A 186 -2.46 7.58 19.66
N ASN A 187 -3.32 8.59 19.55
CA ASN A 187 -4.72 8.41 19.24
C ASN A 187 -4.87 8.39 17.72
N TYR A 188 -5.30 7.26 17.15
CA TYR A 188 -5.48 7.11 15.71
C TYR A 188 -6.96 7.17 15.37
N THR A 189 -7.31 7.92 14.32
CA THR A 189 -8.68 7.97 13.80
C THR A 189 -8.66 7.56 12.33
N LEU A 190 -9.51 6.61 11.95
CA LEU A 190 -9.78 6.26 10.55
C LEU A 190 -11.04 6.96 10.11
N HIS A 191 -10.97 7.67 8.98
CA HIS A 191 -12.07 8.43 8.40
C HIS A 191 -12.48 7.81 7.07
N ILE A 192 -13.77 7.54 6.88
CA ILE A 192 -14.34 7.18 5.58
C ILE A 192 -14.97 8.42 4.95
N ILE A 193 -14.58 8.71 3.71
CA ILE A 193 -15.02 9.91 3.00
C ILE A 193 -15.64 9.51 1.66
N ASP A 194 -16.83 10.02 1.37
CA ASP A 194 -17.46 9.91 0.05
C ASP A 194 -16.80 10.92 -0.90
N LEU A 195 -16.20 10.43 -1.99
CA LEU A 195 -15.48 11.25 -2.96
C LEU A 195 -16.41 12.07 -3.86
N GLU A 196 -17.66 11.64 -4.04
CA GLU A 196 -18.65 12.29 -4.89
C GLU A 196 -19.39 13.40 -4.13
N LEU A 197 -19.72 13.15 -2.86
CA LEU A 197 -20.40 14.13 -2.01
C LEU A 197 -19.42 15.05 -1.26
N GLY A 198 -18.17 14.61 -1.06
CA GLY A 198 -17.17 15.36 -0.30
C GLY A 198 -17.48 15.44 1.19
N VAL A 199 -18.04 14.38 1.77
CA VAL A 199 -18.44 14.32 3.19
C VAL A 199 -17.74 13.17 3.90
N CYS A 200 -17.39 13.38 5.17
CA CYS A 200 -16.97 12.30 6.06
C CYS A 200 -18.21 11.49 6.46
N CYS A 201 -18.28 10.22 6.06
CA CYS A 201 -19.41 9.33 6.29
C CYS A 201 -19.39 8.73 7.70
N ASP A 202 -18.21 8.28 8.13
CA ASP A 202 -18.03 7.60 9.41
C ASP A 202 -16.58 7.68 9.88
N THR A 203 -16.38 7.52 11.19
CA THR A 203 -15.06 7.60 11.82
C THR A 203 -14.87 6.50 12.86
N ARG A 204 -13.64 5.98 12.97
CA ARG A 204 -13.28 4.95 13.94
C ARG A 204 -12.01 5.34 14.69
N GLN A 205 -12.14 5.47 16.01
CA GLN A 205 -11.06 5.91 16.89
C GLN A 205 -10.39 4.75 17.63
N TYR A 206 -9.07 4.83 17.75
CA TYR A 206 -8.20 3.93 18.51
C TYR A 206 -7.35 4.76 19.47
N ILE A 207 -7.71 4.72 20.75
CA ILE A 207 -7.09 5.51 21.81
C ILE A 207 -5.89 4.77 22.39
N CYS A 208 -4.77 5.48 22.59
CA CYS A 208 -3.54 4.94 23.19
C CYS A 208 -3.06 3.65 22.51
N ASP A 209 -2.96 3.69 21.18
CA ASP A 209 -2.59 2.52 20.37
C ASP A 209 -1.30 2.77 19.58
N LYS A 210 -0.82 1.74 18.89
CA LYS A 210 0.17 1.83 17.84
C LYS A 210 -0.34 1.17 16.56
N ILE A 211 -0.70 2.00 15.57
CA ILE A 211 -1.11 1.58 14.24
C ILE A 211 -0.17 2.20 13.20
N PHE A 212 0.45 1.37 12.36
CA PHE A 212 1.38 1.85 11.33
C PHE A 212 0.63 2.39 10.09
N LEU A 213 0.19 3.65 10.13
CA LEU A 213 -0.51 4.28 9.01
C LEU A 213 0.38 4.53 7.79
N SER A 214 1.68 4.78 7.99
CA SER A 214 2.63 5.05 6.90
C SER A 214 2.68 3.89 5.91
N HIS A 215 2.62 4.21 4.63
CA HIS A 215 2.53 3.25 3.53
C HIS A 215 1.47 2.15 3.70
N ASN A 216 0.37 2.43 4.42
CA ASN A 216 -0.71 1.47 4.68
C ASN A 216 -0.22 0.17 5.36
N GLN A 217 0.83 0.19 6.19
CA GLN A 217 1.42 -1.04 6.74
C GLN A 217 0.52 -1.72 7.80
N GLY A 218 -0.21 -0.92 8.57
CA GLY A 218 -1.13 -1.39 9.60
C GLY A 218 -2.58 -1.52 9.13
N LEU A 219 -2.87 -1.20 7.86
CA LEU A 219 -4.21 -1.22 7.29
C LEU A 219 -4.24 -2.06 6.02
N TYR A 220 -5.19 -2.98 5.93
CA TYR A 220 -5.39 -3.77 4.72
C TYR A 220 -6.86 -3.78 4.32
N LEU A 221 -7.18 -3.20 3.18
CA LEU A 221 -8.52 -3.25 2.60
C LEU A 221 -8.53 -4.31 1.51
N TYR A 222 -9.48 -5.24 1.56
CA TYR A 222 -9.79 -6.19 0.50
C TYR A 222 -11.29 -6.16 0.23
N ASP A 223 -11.67 -5.78 -0.99
CA ASP A 223 -13.05 -5.48 -1.36
C ASP A 223 -13.69 -4.47 -0.38
N ASN A 224 -14.65 -4.91 0.43
CA ASN A 224 -15.30 -4.09 1.48
C ASN A 224 -14.89 -4.51 2.91
N THR A 225 -13.88 -5.37 3.06
CA THR A 225 -13.38 -5.83 4.37
C THR A 225 -12.07 -5.12 4.70
N LEU A 226 -12.07 -4.33 5.77
CA LEU A 226 -10.93 -3.59 6.27
C LEU A 226 -10.35 -4.31 7.50
N ALA A 227 -9.06 -4.65 7.44
CA ALA A 227 -8.29 -5.14 8.57
C ALA A 227 -7.39 -4.03 9.14
N VAL A 228 -7.43 -3.83 10.45
CA VAL A 228 -6.63 -2.85 11.18
C VAL A 228 -5.78 -3.57 12.22
N LEU A 229 -4.46 -3.45 12.12
CA LEU A 229 -3.52 -4.06 13.06
C LEU A 229 -3.21 -3.07 14.20
N SER A 230 -3.77 -3.36 15.38
CA SER A 230 -3.39 -2.75 16.66
C SER A 230 -2.16 -3.46 17.21
N VAL A 231 -0.99 -2.82 17.06
CA VAL A 231 0.28 -3.38 17.55
C VAL A 231 0.36 -3.29 19.07
N GLN A 232 -0.13 -2.20 19.65
CA GLN A 232 -0.08 -2.02 21.10
C GLN A 232 -0.96 -3.05 21.80
N GLN A 233 -2.17 -3.30 21.29
CA GLN A 233 -3.13 -4.22 21.93
C GLN A 233 -3.05 -5.66 21.39
N GLN A 234 -2.08 -5.95 20.51
CA GLN A 234 -1.89 -7.26 19.83
C GLN A 234 -3.19 -7.81 19.24
N THR A 235 -3.95 -6.95 18.55
CA THR A 235 -5.28 -7.28 18.03
C THR A 235 -5.42 -6.85 16.58
N ILE A 236 -6.06 -7.70 15.77
CA ILE A 236 -6.47 -7.37 14.41
C ILE A 236 -7.98 -7.12 14.43
N HIS A 237 -8.39 -5.89 14.13
CA HIS A 237 -9.80 -5.53 13.99
C HIS A 237 -10.22 -5.75 12.54
N ILE A 238 -11.29 -6.51 12.35
CA ILE A 238 -11.93 -6.75 11.05
C ILE A 238 -13.22 -5.95 11.02
N LEU A 239 -13.27 -5.00 10.09
CA LEU A 239 -14.39 -4.11 9.85
C LEU A 239 -14.96 -4.37 8.46
N HIS A 240 -16.27 -4.21 8.30
CA HIS A 240 -16.95 -4.19 7.01
C HIS A 240 -17.40 -2.78 6.69
N ILE A 241 -17.24 -2.40 5.42
CA ILE A 241 -17.69 -1.11 4.90
C ILE A 241 -19.03 -1.32 4.21
N GLU A 242 -20.10 -0.79 4.82
CA GLU A 242 -21.44 -0.84 4.25
C GLU A 242 -21.57 0.05 3.01
N GLU A 243 -22.60 -0.19 2.18
CA GLU A 243 -22.86 0.60 0.96
C GLU A 243 -23.16 2.08 1.23
N ASN A 244 -23.55 2.42 2.46
CA ASN A 244 -23.79 3.79 2.92
C ASN A 244 -22.49 4.49 3.41
N GLY A 245 -21.35 3.79 3.44
CA GLY A 245 -20.08 4.32 3.93
C GLY A 245 -19.84 4.17 5.44
N LYS A 246 -20.65 3.36 6.14
CA LYS A 246 -20.50 3.09 7.58
C LYS A 246 -19.51 1.95 7.86
N LEU A 247 -18.75 2.08 8.95
CA LEU A 247 -17.87 1.05 9.49
C LEU A 247 -18.63 0.15 10.47
N GLN A 248 -18.74 -1.12 10.13
CA GLN A 248 -19.30 -2.15 11.01
C GLN A 248 -18.19 -3.04 11.56
N ASP A 249 -18.12 -3.19 12.89
CA ASP A 249 -17.23 -4.20 13.50
C ASP A 249 -17.75 -5.61 13.20
N VAL A 250 -16.90 -6.43 12.58
CA VAL A 250 -17.22 -7.83 12.26
C VAL A 250 -16.58 -8.78 13.26
N ARG A 251 -15.31 -8.54 13.58
CA ARG A 251 -14.54 -9.41 14.47
C ARG A 251 -13.30 -8.71 15.01
N SER A 252 -12.85 -9.11 16.19
CA SER A 252 -11.50 -8.82 16.69
C SER A 252 -10.74 -10.13 16.89
N ILE A 253 -9.48 -10.17 16.45
CA ILE A 253 -8.62 -11.36 16.48
C ILE A 253 -7.38 -11.02 17.29
N GLY A 254 -7.23 -11.61 18.48
CA GLY A 254 -6.09 -11.37 19.38
C GLY A 254 -6.24 -12.18 20.65
N ARG A 255 -6.41 -11.50 21.80
CA ARG A 255 -6.77 -12.11 23.09
C ARG A 255 -7.92 -13.11 22.96
N PHE A 256 -8.97 -12.69 22.23
CA PHE A 256 -10.11 -13.53 21.84
C PHE A 256 -10.19 -13.64 20.32
N CYS A 257 -10.75 -14.74 19.82
CA CYS A 257 -11.01 -14.96 18.40
C CYS A 257 -12.51 -15.10 18.10
N TYR A 258 -13.32 -15.47 19.09
CA TYR A 258 -14.77 -15.45 19.05
C TYR A 258 -15.35 -14.48 20.07
N GLU A 259 -16.57 -14.01 19.85
CA GLU A 259 -17.27 -13.07 20.74
C GLU A 259 -17.64 -13.70 22.09
N ASP A 260 -17.88 -15.01 22.11
CA ASP A 260 -18.24 -15.79 23.30
C ASP A 260 -17.03 -16.33 24.07
N ASP A 261 -15.80 -16.20 23.55
CA ASP A 261 -14.56 -16.65 24.21
C ASP A 261 -14.42 -16.06 25.64
N GLU A 262 -14.82 -14.79 25.82
CA GLU A 262 -14.76 -14.10 27.12
C GLU A 262 -15.69 -14.74 28.16
N ILE A 263 -16.87 -15.19 27.72
CA ILE A 263 -17.86 -15.86 28.58
C ILE A 263 -17.30 -17.22 29.02
N TYR A 264 -16.76 -18.02 28.11
CA TYR A 264 -16.19 -19.33 28.49
C TYR A 264 -15.01 -19.22 29.45
N LEU A 265 -14.15 -18.23 29.27
CA LEU A 265 -13.00 -18.01 30.16
C LEU A 265 -13.40 -17.48 31.53
N SER A 266 -14.44 -16.64 31.61
CA SER A 266 -14.97 -16.17 32.89
C SER A 266 -15.64 -17.30 33.68
N LEU A 267 -16.49 -18.13 33.06
CA LEU A 267 -17.08 -19.32 33.70
C LEU A 267 -16.00 -20.33 34.19
N GLY A 268 -14.95 -20.54 33.41
CA GLY A 268 -13.83 -21.40 33.79
C GLY A 268 -13.03 -20.87 34.99
N ARG A 269 -12.94 -19.55 35.18
CA ARG A 269 -12.29 -18.95 36.35
C ARG A 269 -13.16 -19.00 37.59
N GLU A 270 -14.46 -18.74 37.47
CA GLU A 270 -15.40 -18.84 38.59
C GLU A 270 -15.43 -20.25 39.20
N THR A 271 -15.30 -21.29 38.37
CA THR A 271 -15.28 -22.69 38.84
C THR A 271 -13.97 -23.08 39.55
N HIS A 272 -12.83 -22.49 39.18
CA HIS A 272 -11.52 -22.77 39.80
C HIS A 272 -11.20 -21.86 41.00
N GLU A 273 -11.48 -20.56 40.92
CA GLU A 273 -11.26 -19.60 42.01
C GLU A 273 -12.42 -19.62 43.03
N GLY A 274 -13.65 -19.87 42.59
CA GLY A 274 -14.80 -20.10 43.48
C GLY A 274 -14.66 -21.37 44.33
N ARG A 275 -13.99 -22.41 43.83
CA ARG A 275 -13.63 -23.60 44.64
C ARG A 275 -12.57 -23.28 45.70
N ALA A 276 -11.62 -22.38 45.41
CA ALA A 276 -10.61 -21.96 46.39
C ALA A 276 -11.21 -21.08 47.50
N TYR A 277 -12.19 -20.22 47.16
CA TYR A 277 -12.88 -19.39 48.15
C TYR A 277 -13.93 -20.17 48.98
N CYS A 278 -14.65 -21.12 48.38
CA CYS A 278 -15.61 -21.96 49.12
C CYS A 278 -14.95 -22.94 50.10
N GLN A 279 -13.66 -23.23 49.99
CA GLN A 279 -12.93 -24.04 50.98
C GLN A 279 -12.49 -23.26 52.23
N GLN A 280 -12.56 -21.92 52.22
CA GLN A 280 -12.14 -21.08 53.36
C GLN A 280 -13.30 -20.46 54.17
N MET A 281 -14.56 -20.70 53.77
CA MET A 281 -15.73 -20.13 54.44
C MET A 281 -16.43 -21.16 55.34
N THR A 282 -15.79 -21.51 56.45
CA THR A 282 -16.51 -21.94 57.66
C THR A 282 -16.79 -20.70 58.51
N GLY A 283 -17.92 -20.02 58.27
CA GLY A 283 -18.34 -18.88 59.10
C GLY A 283 -19.41 -18.00 58.45
N ASP A 284 -20.51 -17.81 59.17
CA ASP A 284 -21.75 -17.13 58.82
C ASP A 284 -21.63 -15.79 58.05
N ARG A 285 -22.20 -15.76 56.83
CA ARG A 285 -23.22 -14.83 56.30
C ARG A 285 -23.09 -14.69 54.77
N PRO A 286 -24.15 -14.88 53.97
CA PRO A 286 -24.10 -14.64 52.53
C PRO A 286 -24.14 -13.13 52.26
N GLN A 287 -23.01 -12.55 51.82
CA GLN A 287 -23.01 -11.26 51.14
C GLN A 287 -23.27 -11.48 49.65
N PRO A 288 -24.04 -10.61 48.96
CA PRO A 288 -24.28 -10.75 47.54
C PRO A 288 -22.95 -10.67 46.79
N LEU A 289 -22.70 -11.63 45.90
CA LEU A 289 -21.61 -11.61 44.93
C LEU A 289 -21.71 -10.33 44.11
N SER A 290 -21.00 -9.27 44.51
CA SER A 290 -20.68 -8.19 43.60
C SER A 290 -19.89 -8.84 42.47
N HIS A 291 -20.37 -8.69 41.23
CA HIS A 291 -19.63 -9.08 40.03
C HIS A 291 -18.21 -8.54 40.17
N SER A 292 -17.27 -9.41 40.53
CA SER A 292 -15.88 -9.01 40.67
C SER A 292 -15.44 -8.62 39.28
N VAL A 293 -15.30 -7.31 39.04
CA VAL A 293 -14.78 -6.75 37.80
C VAL A 293 -13.48 -7.50 37.50
N VAL A 294 -13.53 -8.37 36.49
CA VAL A 294 -12.42 -9.23 36.11
C VAL A 294 -11.21 -8.32 35.88
N LYS A 295 -10.14 -8.53 36.65
CA LYS A 295 -8.90 -7.79 36.43
C LYS A 295 -8.32 -8.25 35.09
N VAL A 296 -8.60 -7.47 34.05
CA VAL A 296 -8.20 -7.68 32.65
C VAL A 296 -6.68 -7.83 32.48
N PHE A 297 -5.92 -7.49 33.54
CA PHE A 297 -4.47 -7.39 33.57
C PHE A 297 -3.71 -8.50 34.34
N ASN A 298 -4.40 -9.54 34.84
CA ASN A 298 -3.78 -10.63 35.62
C ASN A 298 -4.14 -12.04 35.12
N GLU A 299 -4.35 -12.17 33.82
CA GLU A 299 -4.60 -13.47 33.18
C GLU A 299 -3.36 -14.37 33.23
N LYS A 300 -3.45 -15.47 33.97
CA LYS A 300 -2.43 -16.53 33.98
C LYS A 300 -2.36 -17.35 32.68
N PRO A 301 -3.48 -17.71 32.00
CA PRO A 301 -3.40 -18.54 30.81
C PRO A 301 -2.97 -17.75 29.57
N ILE A 302 -2.31 -18.44 28.63
CA ILE A 302 -2.12 -17.95 27.26
C ILE A 302 -3.46 -18.13 26.53
N ASN A 303 -4.00 -17.05 25.96
CA ASN A 303 -5.36 -17.07 25.39
C ASN A 303 -5.39 -17.33 23.88
N SER A 304 -6.61 -17.66 23.43
CA SER A 304 -7.09 -17.90 22.06
C SER A 304 -6.02 -17.93 20.97
N LEU A 305 -5.67 -16.81 20.34
CA LEU A 305 -4.78 -16.78 19.18
C LEU A 305 -3.38 -17.33 19.49
N LYS A 306 -2.76 -16.86 20.59
CA LYS A 306 -1.43 -17.32 21.02
C LYS A 306 -1.45 -18.81 21.35
N HIS A 307 -2.48 -19.28 22.06
CA HIS A 307 -2.62 -20.70 22.37
C HIS A 307 -2.78 -21.56 21.11
N ARG A 308 -3.59 -21.11 20.13
CA ARG A 308 -3.78 -21.79 18.84
C ARG A 308 -2.46 -21.88 18.06
N LEU A 309 -1.70 -20.80 18.01
CA LEU A 309 -0.38 -20.75 17.36
C LEU A 309 0.61 -21.72 18.03
N LEU A 310 0.74 -21.67 19.36
CA LEU A 310 1.64 -22.55 20.09
C LEU A 310 1.23 -24.02 19.96
N THR A 311 -0.06 -24.32 19.99
CA THR A 311 -0.58 -25.68 19.80
C THR A 311 -0.29 -26.19 18.39
N PHE A 312 -0.46 -25.34 17.37
CA PHE A 312 -0.13 -25.69 15.99
C PHE A 312 1.37 -26.02 15.86
N LEU A 313 2.24 -25.13 16.35
CA LEU A 313 3.69 -25.32 16.33
C LEU A 313 4.12 -26.57 17.11
N TYR A 314 3.49 -26.84 18.26
CA TYR A 314 3.77 -28.04 19.05
C TYR A 314 3.39 -29.32 18.29
N LYS A 315 2.20 -29.36 17.67
CA LYS A 315 1.76 -30.51 16.88
C LYS A 315 2.65 -30.75 15.67
N GLN A 316 3.10 -29.68 15.01
CA GLN A 316 4.06 -29.75 13.91
C GLN A 316 5.40 -30.31 14.39
N ALA A 317 5.95 -29.76 15.48
CA ALA A 317 7.20 -30.23 16.08
C ALA A 317 7.13 -31.67 16.62
N GLN A 318 5.95 -32.16 17.00
CA GLN A 318 5.75 -33.56 17.41
C GLN A 318 5.72 -34.52 16.20
N ALA A 319 5.21 -34.06 15.06
CA ALA A 319 5.19 -34.83 13.82
C ALA A 319 6.58 -34.89 13.16
N ASP A 320 7.35 -33.81 13.29
CA ASP A 320 8.74 -33.75 12.86
C ASP A 320 9.65 -34.51 13.85
N SER A 321 10.65 -35.23 13.34
CA SER A 321 11.58 -35.98 14.20
C SER A 321 12.34 -35.02 15.13
N PRO A 322 12.54 -35.34 16.43
CA PRO A 322 13.15 -34.45 17.42
C PRO A 322 14.60 -34.00 17.13
N TYR A 323 15.21 -34.50 16.05
CA TYR A 323 16.57 -34.16 15.62
C TYR A 323 16.67 -32.97 14.64
N GLU A 324 15.55 -32.46 14.09
CA GLU A 324 15.60 -31.35 13.10
C GLU A 324 15.33 -29.94 13.66
N LEU A 325 15.10 -29.80 14.97
CA LEU A 325 15.09 -28.49 15.63
C LEU A 325 16.52 -27.93 15.76
N LYS A 326 17.11 -27.56 14.62
CA LYS A 326 18.36 -26.78 14.59
C LYS A 326 18.09 -25.45 15.28
N ARG A 327 18.66 -25.29 16.48
CA ARG A 327 18.83 -23.97 17.10
C ARG A 327 19.73 -23.13 16.19
N VAL A 328 19.13 -22.38 15.27
CA VAL A 328 19.85 -21.35 14.52
C VAL A 328 20.00 -20.14 15.45
N GLN A 329 21.04 -20.19 16.28
CA GLN A 329 21.51 -19.03 17.04
C GLN A 329 22.32 -18.13 16.10
N ASP A 330 21.61 -17.30 15.33
CA ASP A 330 22.21 -16.07 14.82
C ASP A 330 21.60 -14.89 15.60
N PRO A 331 22.32 -14.33 16.60
CA PRO A 331 21.80 -13.24 17.45
C PRO A 331 21.50 -11.94 16.67
N ASN A 332 21.89 -11.86 15.39
CA ASN A 332 21.69 -10.70 14.53
C ASN A 332 20.48 -10.81 13.57
N THR A 333 19.76 -11.94 13.55
CA THR A 333 18.52 -12.07 12.76
C THR A 333 17.35 -12.34 13.68
N GLN A 334 16.45 -11.37 13.83
CA GLN A 334 15.19 -11.61 14.52
C GLN A 334 14.41 -12.68 13.74
N PRO A 335 14.06 -13.82 14.36
CA PRO A 335 13.23 -14.82 13.70
C PRO A 335 11.85 -14.20 13.48
N ALA A 336 11.37 -14.27 12.24
CA ALA A 336 10.02 -13.85 11.87
C ALA A 336 9.27 -15.05 11.30
N PHE A 337 8.00 -15.18 11.68
CA PHE A 337 7.11 -16.23 11.21
C PHE A 337 5.98 -15.63 10.38
N PHE A 338 5.65 -16.31 9.30
CA PHE A 338 4.47 -16.05 8.48
C PHE A 338 3.38 -17.04 8.87
N VAL A 339 2.20 -16.53 9.19
CA VAL A 339 1.05 -17.33 9.61
C VAL A 339 -0.05 -17.18 8.58
N LEU A 340 -0.49 -18.29 8.00
CA LEU A 340 -1.73 -18.34 7.23
C LEU A 340 -2.87 -18.67 8.20
N TYR A 341 -3.74 -17.70 8.44
CA TYR A 341 -4.84 -17.80 9.39
C TYR A 341 -6.17 -17.60 8.67
N ASN A 342 -7.09 -18.56 8.85
CA ASN A 342 -8.46 -18.41 8.41
C ASN A 342 -9.26 -17.69 9.49
N PHE A 343 -9.55 -16.41 9.26
CA PHE A 343 -10.26 -15.60 10.25
C PHE A 343 -11.73 -15.98 10.41
N ASN A 344 -12.37 -16.63 9.44
CA ASN A 344 -13.74 -17.10 9.55
C ASN A 344 -13.85 -18.30 10.50
N THR A 345 -13.00 -19.31 10.29
CA THR A 345 -12.98 -20.55 11.08
C THR A 345 -12.09 -20.50 12.32
N THR A 346 -11.31 -19.42 12.48
CA THR A 346 -10.29 -19.22 13.53
C THR A 346 -9.18 -20.27 13.56
N GLN A 347 -8.86 -20.85 12.41
CA GLN A 347 -7.87 -21.91 12.27
C GLN A 347 -6.54 -21.39 11.72
N VAL A 348 -5.45 -21.82 12.34
CA VAL A 348 -4.10 -21.69 11.79
C VAL A 348 -3.93 -22.80 10.74
N LEU A 349 -3.74 -22.41 9.48
CA LEU A 349 -3.61 -23.34 8.35
C LEU A 349 -2.15 -23.69 8.06
N GLY A 350 -1.22 -22.76 8.33
CA GLY A 350 0.20 -22.96 8.10
C GLY A 350 1.04 -21.90 8.79
N VAL A 351 2.26 -22.29 9.20
CA VAL A 351 3.27 -21.41 9.78
C VAL A 351 4.61 -21.69 9.11
N TRP A 352 5.26 -20.63 8.62
CA TRP A 352 6.56 -20.72 7.97
C TRP A 352 7.55 -19.72 8.55
N GLU A 353 8.81 -20.10 8.65
CA GLU A 353 9.89 -19.17 8.98
C GLU A 353 10.22 -18.23 7.81
N ASN A 354 10.87 -17.11 8.11
CA ASN A 354 11.39 -16.18 7.11
C ASN A 354 12.52 -16.74 6.21
N SER A 355 12.97 -17.96 6.48
CA SER A 355 13.94 -18.72 5.69
C SER A 355 13.30 -19.81 4.82
N SER A 356 11.96 -19.94 4.84
CA SER A 356 11.23 -21.05 4.19
C SER A 356 11.29 -21.00 2.65
N ASN A 357 11.83 -22.06 2.05
CA ASN A 357 11.82 -22.26 0.61
C ASN A 357 10.44 -22.58 0.05
N GLU A 358 9.59 -23.25 0.84
CA GLU A 358 8.23 -23.59 0.45
C GLU A 358 7.41 -22.32 0.26
N LEU A 359 7.42 -21.43 1.25
CA LEU A 359 6.70 -20.15 1.16
C LEU A 359 7.26 -19.27 0.04
N LEU A 360 8.57 -19.28 -0.19
CA LEU A 360 9.17 -18.60 -1.33
C LEU A 360 8.63 -19.15 -2.66
N SER A 361 8.52 -20.48 -2.80
CA SER A 361 8.00 -21.10 -4.02
C SER A 361 6.51 -20.76 -4.25
N LEU A 362 5.71 -20.73 -3.18
CA LEU A 362 4.31 -20.30 -3.23
C LEU A 362 4.22 -18.83 -3.65
N PHE A 363 5.04 -17.97 -3.07
CA PHE A 363 5.06 -16.54 -3.42
C PHE A 363 5.51 -16.27 -4.86
N GLU A 364 6.55 -16.97 -5.35
CA GLU A 364 7.04 -16.82 -6.73
C GLU A 364 6.02 -17.30 -7.77
N ASN A 365 5.28 -18.37 -7.47
CA ASN A 365 4.31 -18.95 -8.40
C ASN A 365 2.93 -18.27 -8.31
N PHE A 366 2.50 -17.86 -7.13
CA PHE A 366 1.14 -17.34 -6.85
C PHE A 366 1.16 -15.91 -6.28
N SER A 367 2.13 -15.09 -6.68
CA SER A 367 2.27 -13.68 -6.24
C SER A 367 0.98 -12.85 -6.31
N ASP A 368 0.10 -13.16 -7.26
CA ASP A 368 -1.20 -12.49 -7.42
C ASP A 368 -2.16 -12.71 -6.26
N GLN A 369 -2.08 -13.86 -5.58
CA GLN A 369 -2.94 -14.19 -4.44
C GLN A 369 -2.51 -13.51 -3.14
N PHE A 370 -1.27 -13.03 -3.07
CA PHE A 370 -0.74 -12.30 -1.90
C PHE A 370 -1.02 -10.79 -1.96
N ARG A 371 -1.48 -10.28 -3.10
CA ARG A 371 -1.76 -8.86 -3.32
C ARG A 371 -3.26 -8.63 -3.50
N ASN A 372 -3.72 -7.45 -3.07
CA ASN A 372 -5.06 -7.00 -3.39
C ASN A 372 -5.12 -6.61 -4.87
N VAL A 373 -5.73 -7.45 -5.70
CA VAL A 373 -6.04 -7.13 -7.10
C VAL A 373 -7.38 -6.40 -7.11
N LEU A 374 -7.38 -5.12 -7.53
CA LEU A 374 -8.59 -4.31 -7.65
C LEU A 374 -9.57 -4.97 -8.63
N PRO A 375 -10.81 -5.32 -8.20
CA PRO A 375 -11.80 -5.99 -9.05
C PRO A 375 -12.17 -5.20 -10.31
N LEU A 376 -12.19 -3.86 -10.23
CA LEU A 376 -12.49 -2.96 -11.36
C LEU A 376 -11.58 -3.17 -12.58
N LEU A 377 -10.37 -3.68 -12.36
CA LEU A 377 -9.42 -3.89 -13.45
C LEU A 377 -9.57 -5.27 -14.10
N GLY A 378 -10.35 -6.19 -13.49
CA GLY A 378 -10.42 -7.58 -13.89
C GLY A 378 -9.19 -8.38 -13.46
N ASP A 379 -9.38 -9.67 -13.19
CA ASP A 379 -8.29 -10.60 -12.84
C ASP A 379 -7.21 -10.60 -13.93
N GLY A 380 -5.94 -10.52 -13.52
CA GLY A 380 -4.77 -10.65 -14.41
C GLY A 380 -4.34 -9.38 -15.15
N VAL A 381 -4.92 -8.21 -14.84
CA VAL A 381 -4.55 -6.95 -15.52
C VAL A 381 -3.32 -6.26 -14.93
N LEU A 382 -3.02 -6.49 -13.65
CA LEU A 382 -1.81 -5.98 -13.02
C LEU A 382 -0.61 -6.87 -13.36
N CYS A 383 0.48 -6.28 -13.83
CA CYS A 383 1.71 -7.02 -14.11
C CYS A 383 2.29 -7.66 -12.82
N SER A 384 2.56 -8.97 -12.84
CA SER A 384 3.23 -9.69 -11.74
C SER A 384 4.13 -10.81 -12.26
N ALA A 385 4.94 -11.39 -11.37
CA ALA A 385 5.79 -12.53 -11.73
C ALA A 385 4.99 -13.79 -12.10
N THR A 386 3.75 -13.90 -11.60
CA THR A 386 2.85 -15.01 -11.94
C THR A 386 2.36 -14.88 -13.38
N ASN A 387 1.88 -13.70 -13.79
CA ASN A 387 1.21 -13.52 -15.08
C ASN A 387 2.09 -12.90 -16.19
N ASN A 388 3.28 -12.41 -15.87
CA ASN A 388 4.18 -11.73 -16.81
C ASN A 388 5.59 -12.30 -16.78
N ILE A 389 6.05 -12.82 -17.93
CA ILE A 389 7.39 -13.42 -18.08
C ILE A 389 8.53 -12.44 -17.78
N TYR A 390 8.33 -11.15 -18.05
CA TYR A 390 9.34 -10.12 -17.86
C TYR A 390 9.43 -9.71 -16.39
N ALA A 391 8.30 -9.60 -15.70
CA ALA A 391 8.29 -9.43 -14.25
C ALA A 391 8.97 -10.61 -13.54
N ARG A 392 8.70 -11.84 -13.99
CA ARG A 392 9.35 -13.05 -13.49
C ARG A 392 10.86 -13.02 -13.70
N GLN A 393 11.32 -12.57 -14.87
CA GLN A 393 12.75 -12.40 -15.15
C GLN A 393 13.39 -11.32 -14.25
N VAL A 394 12.71 -10.20 -14.00
CA VAL A 394 13.20 -9.16 -13.09
C VAL A 394 13.35 -9.71 -11.67
N GLN A 395 12.35 -10.45 -11.16
CA GLN A 395 12.43 -11.08 -9.84
C GLN A 395 13.54 -12.13 -9.76
N ALA A 396 13.70 -12.97 -10.79
CA ALA A 396 14.78 -13.96 -10.85
C ALA A 396 16.17 -13.31 -10.85
N ARG A 397 16.36 -12.21 -11.60
CA ARG A 397 17.62 -11.45 -11.58
C ARG A 397 17.89 -10.79 -10.24
N PHE A 398 16.85 -10.25 -9.59
CA PHE A 398 16.94 -9.69 -8.26
C PHE A 398 17.40 -10.73 -7.24
N LYS A 399 16.76 -11.91 -7.25
CA LYS A 399 17.17 -13.07 -6.44
C LYS A 399 18.63 -13.44 -6.68
N GLN A 400 19.05 -13.59 -7.95
CA GLN A 400 20.43 -13.96 -8.29
C GLN A 400 21.45 -12.90 -7.84
N THR A 401 21.10 -11.62 -7.90
CA THR A 401 21.96 -10.52 -7.46
C THR A 401 22.20 -10.57 -5.96
N ILE A 402 21.18 -10.94 -5.16
CA ILE A 402 21.33 -11.12 -3.72
C ILE A 402 22.18 -12.35 -3.41
N ILE A 403 21.97 -13.46 -4.13
CA ILE A 403 22.75 -14.69 -3.95
C ILE A 403 24.24 -14.45 -4.21
N ASN A 404 24.58 -13.72 -5.28
CA ASN A 404 25.95 -13.50 -5.70
C ASN A 404 26.67 -12.36 -4.95
N ALA A 405 26.02 -11.68 -4.00
CA ALA A 405 26.63 -10.58 -3.25
C ALA A 405 27.67 -11.08 -2.22
N ARG A 406 28.61 -10.22 -1.82
CA ARG A 406 29.76 -10.56 -0.93
C ARG A 406 29.37 -11.14 0.44
N ASN A 407 28.20 -10.77 0.96
CA ASN A 407 27.58 -11.33 2.17
C ASN A 407 26.18 -11.90 1.85
N GLY A 408 26.00 -12.33 0.60
CA GLY A 408 24.77 -12.90 0.09
C GLY A 408 24.67 -14.39 0.34
N GLY A 409 23.59 -14.99 -0.15
CA GLY A 409 23.35 -16.42 -0.07
C GLY A 409 21.90 -16.73 -0.41
N HIS A 410 21.61 -18.02 -0.59
CA HIS A 410 20.24 -18.46 -0.87
C HIS A 410 19.27 -18.10 0.27
N THR A 411 19.67 -18.35 1.52
CA THR A 411 18.88 -18.03 2.71
C THR A 411 18.63 -16.53 2.86
N GLU A 412 19.63 -15.69 2.60
CA GLU A 412 19.48 -14.23 2.66
C GLU A 412 18.62 -13.70 1.51
N ALA A 413 18.67 -14.32 0.34
CA ALA A 413 17.76 -14.03 -0.76
C ALA A 413 16.31 -14.38 -0.40
N VAL A 414 16.08 -15.55 0.20
CA VAL A 414 14.75 -15.99 0.68
C VAL A 414 14.21 -14.97 1.68
N LYS A 415 14.97 -14.65 2.74
CA LYS A 415 14.59 -13.68 3.77
C LYS A 415 14.24 -12.32 3.16
N ARG A 416 15.04 -11.83 2.21
CA ARG A 416 14.84 -10.51 1.59
C ARG A 416 13.65 -10.46 0.63
N ILE A 417 13.34 -11.56 -0.04
CA ILE A 417 12.14 -11.65 -0.90
C ILE A 417 10.89 -11.76 -0.01
N LEU A 418 10.91 -12.65 0.98
CA LEU A 418 9.78 -12.86 1.89
C LEU A 418 9.51 -11.66 2.81
N ALA A 419 10.51 -10.82 3.10
CA ALA A 419 10.32 -9.55 3.84
C ALA A 419 9.40 -8.54 3.13
N GLN A 420 8.98 -8.81 1.89
CA GLN A 420 7.94 -8.03 1.21
C GLN A 420 6.52 -8.38 1.68
N LEU A 421 6.37 -9.52 2.39
CA LEU A 421 5.11 -9.95 2.97
C LEU A 421 4.97 -9.41 4.41
N PRO A 422 3.74 -9.03 4.83
CA PRO A 422 2.56 -8.85 3.99
C PRO A 422 2.74 -7.65 3.03
N ILE A 423 2.21 -7.78 1.82
CA ILE A 423 2.25 -6.70 0.83
C ILE A 423 1.37 -5.55 1.33
N SER A 424 1.88 -4.32 1.35
CA SER A 424 1.08 -3.14 1.69
C SER A 424 -0.12 -2.98 0.76
N ALA A 425 -1.31 -2.76 1.31
CA ALA A 425 -2.53 -2.64 0.53
C ALA A 425 -2.47 -1.46 -0.45
N GLN A 426 -2.94 -1.71 -1.68
CA GLN A 426 -3.02 -0.73 -2.78
C GLN A 426 -1.69 -0.01 -3.06
N SER A 427 -0.56 -0.71 -2.93
CA SER A 427 0.78 -0.17 -3.15
C SER A 427 1.27 -0.29 -4.60
N TYR A 428 0.47 -0.85 -5.51
CA TYR A 428 0.81 -1.03 -6.93
C TYR A 428 -0.03 -0.12 -7.80
N SER A 429 0.63 0.53 -8.75
CA SER A 429 -0.03 1.30 -9.80
C SER A 429 -0.69 0.37 -10.82
N SER A 430 -1.90 0.72 -11.23
CA SER A 430 -2.65 0.03 -12.29
C SER A 430 -2.35 0.51 -13.70
N SER A 431 -1.50 1.55 -13.82
CA SER A 431 -1.29 2.25 -15.07
C SER A 431 -0.70 1.37 -16.18
N PRO A 432 -1.23 1.42 -17.41
CA PRO A 432 -0.69 0.67 -18.56
C PRO A 432 0.73 1.10 -18.95
N TYR A 433 1.17 2.30 -18.58
CA TYR A 433 2.53 2.76 -18.89
C TYR A 433 3.62 2.04 -18.09
N LEU A 434 3.25 1.39 -16.98
CA LEU A 434 4.13 0.56 -16.15
C LEU A 434 3.95 -0.93 -16.43
N ASP A 435 3.19 -1.30 -17.46
CA ASP A 435 2.99 -2.70 -17.83
C ASP A 435 4.22 -3.23 -18.60
N LEU A 436 4.92 -4.19 -18.00
CA LEU A 436 6.11 -4.79 -18.59
C LEU A 436 5.80 -5.61 -19.87
N THR A 437 4.54 -5.96 -20.14
CA THR A 437 4.16 -6.56 -21.43
C THR A 437 4.20 -5.54 -22.57
N LEU A 438 3.94 -4.27 -22.27
CA LEU A 438 3.86 -3.18 -23.26
C LEU A 438 5.18 -2.45 -23.40
N PHE A 439 5.84 -2.16 -22.28
CA PHE A 439 7.03 -1.33 -22.23
C PHE A 439 8.21 -2.02 -21.54
N SER A 440 9.40 -1.69 -22.00
CA SER A 440 10.66 -1.98 -21.33
C SER A 440 11.23 -0.66 -20.80
N TYR A 441 11.49 -0.61 -19.51
CA TYR A 441 12.10 0.52 -18.81
C TYR A 441 13.00 -0.02 -17.69
N ASP A 442 13.83 0.85 -17.10
CA ASP A 442 14.73 0.49 -16.02
C ASP A 442 14.03 0.68 -14.65
N ASP A 443 13.78 -0.44 -13.96
CA ASP A 443 13.03 -0.51 -12.70
C ASP A 443 13.73 0.24 -11.53
N LYS A 444 15.03 0.53 -11.70
CA LYS A 444 15.81 1.35 -10.77
C LYS A 444 15.24 2.76 -10.63
N TRP A 445 14.73 3.32 -11.73
CA TRP A 445 14.28 4.73 -11.79
C TRP A 445 12.76 4.87 -11.64
N VAL A 446 11.98 3.87 -12.05
CA VAL A 446 10.52 3.86 -11.96
C VAL A 446 10.02 2.42 -11.85
N SER A 447 9.00 2.14 -11.03
CA SER A 447 8.44 0.79 -10.87
C SER A 447 6.93 0.79 -10.74
N VAL A 448 6.31 -0.38 -10.92
CA VAL A 448 4.87 -0.59 -10.69
C VAL A 448 4.50 -0.33 -9.22
N MET A 449 5.38 -0.67 -8.28
CA MET A 449 5.18 -0.36 -6.86
C MET A 449 5.37 1.14 -6.62
N GLU A 450 4.40 1.78 -5.98
CA GLU A 450 4.32 3.22 -5.70
C GLU A 450 5.23 3.60 -4.50
N ARG A 451 6.54 3.44 -4.69
CA ARG A 451 7.55 3.90 -3.72
C ARG A 451 8.49 4.92 -4.36
N PRO A 452 8.97 5.91 -3.59
CA PRO A 452 9.97 6.85 -4.08
C PRO A 452 11.22 6.12 -4.60
N LYS A 453 11.69 6.54 -5.78
CA LYS A 453 12.89 6.01 -6.44
C LYS A 453 13.99 7.07 -6.44
N THR A 454 15.23 6.65 -6.63
CA THR A 454 16.33 7.60 -6.83
C THR A 454 16.08 8.40 -8.10
N CYS A 455 16.25 9.71 -8.06
CA CYS A 455 16.20 10.56 -9.24
C CYS A 455 17.51 10.43 -10.03
N GLY A 456 17.40 10.09 -11.31
CA GLY A 456 18.53 10.12 -12.24
C GLY A 456 18.68 11.50 -12.90
N ASP A 457 19.86 11.77 -13.45
CA ASP A 457 20.12 12.99 -14.23
C ASP A 457 19.59 12.90 -15.67
N TYR A 458 19.35 11.68 -16.15
CA TYR A 458 18.89 11.42 -17.52
C TYR A 458 17.40 11.09 -17.54
N PRO A 459 16.70 11.41 -18.65
CA PRO A 459 15.32 10.96 -18.83
C PRO A 459 15.18 9.45 -18.72
N ILE A 460 14.09 9.03 -18.09
CA ILE A 460 13.68 7.64 -18.06
C ILE A 460 13.11 7.30 -19.42
N ARG A 461 13.70 6.32 -20.11
CA ARG A 461 13.33 5.92 -21.46
C ARG A 461 12.43 4.69 -21.42
N PHE A 462 11.30 4.78 -22.11
CA PHE A 462 10.35 3.68 -22.27
C PHE A 462 10.42 3.16 -23.69
N TYR A 463 10.79 1.89 -23.85
CA TYR A 463 10.89 1.21 -25.13
C TYR A 463 9.69 0.30 -25.34
N GLY A 464 9.13 0.25 -26.55
CA GLY A 464 8.05 -0.68 -26.86
C GLY A 464 8.56 -2.12 -26.80
N ARG A 465 7.92 -3.01 -26.04
CA ARG A 465 8.43 -4.38 -25.83
C ARG A 465 8.50 -5.20 -27.11
N GLN A 466 7.58 -4.96 -28.05
CA GLN A 466 7.52 -5.69 -29.33
C GLN A 466 8.43 -5.09 -30.39
N SER A 467 8.55 -3.76 -30.45
CA SER A 467 9.31 -3.07 -31.49
C SER A 467 10.75 -2.74 -31.07
N ASN A 468 11.06 -2.74 -29.77
CA ASN A 468 12.29 -2.21 -29.16
C ASN A 468 12.59 -0.75 -29.53
N LEU A 469 11.63 -0.03 -30.09
CA LEU A 469 11.75 1.38 -30.41
C LEU A 469 11.48 2.23 -29.17
N LEU A 470 12.20 3.33 -29.05
CA LEU A 470 11.93 4.33 -28.02
C LEU A 470 10.54 4.93 -28.26
N LYS A 471 9.65 4.81 -27.28
CA LYS A 471 8.26 5.27 -27.35
C LYS A 471 8.09 6.66 -26.77
N PHE A 472 8.56 6.86 -25.54
CA PHE A 472 8.50 8.15 -24.86
C PHE A 472 9.57 8.24 -23.77
N LYS A 473 9.73 9.44 -23.22
CA LYS A 473 10.67 9.77 -22.15
C LYS A 473 9.95 10.51 -21.03
N ILE A 474 10.31 10.19 -19.79
CA ILE A 474 9.87 10.93 -18.61
C ILE A 474 11.06 11.71 -18.06
N HIS A 475 10.92 13.03 -17.97
CA HIS A 475 11.96 13.92 -17.46
C HIS A 475 11.66 14.29 -16.02
N THR A 476 12.40 13.75 -15.07
CA THR A 476 12.17 14.06 -13.65
C THR A 476 12.75 15.41 -13.25
N GLY A 477 13.69 15.97 -14.00
CA GLY A 477 14.25 17.29 -13.74
C GLY A 477 15.68 17.22 -13.19
N SER A 478 16.64 17.51 -14.06
CA SER A 478 17.97 18.05 -13.76
C SER A 478 18.68 18.28 -15.10
N LEU A 479 18.33 19.35 -15.81
CA LEU A 479 19.10 19.79 -17.00
C LEU A 479 19.96 21.03 -16.73
N ALA A 480 19.81 21.71 -15.58
CA ALA A 480 20.39 23.05 -15.44
C ALA A 480 21.12 23.39 -14.11
N GLU A 481 20.98 22.64 -13.02
CA GLU A 481 21.64 23.04 -11.75
C GLU A 481 22.32 21.85 -11.05
N LYS A 482 23.62 21.71 -11.31
CA LYS A 482 24.52 21.02 -10.39
C LYS A 482 24.55 21.83 -9.11
N SER A 483 23.79 21.42 -8.09
CA SER A 483 23.92 21.99 -6.75
C SER A 483 25.36 21.78 -6.27
N PRO A 484 26.10 22.83 -5.91
CA PRO A 484 27.40 22.67 -5.27
C PRO A 484 27.16 22.25 -3.82
N GLY A 485 27.50 21.00 -3.50
CA GLY A 485 27.52 20.49 -2.13
C GLY A 485 26.30 19.66 -1.74
N GLY A 486 26.56 18.40 -1.39
CA GLY A 486 25.60 17.51 -0.73
C GLY A 486 25.34 16.22 -1.49
N ASN A 487 25.91 15.12 -1.00
CA ASN A 487 25.77 13.75 -1.51
C ASN A 487 24.40 13.13 -1.16
N THR A 488 23.35 13.94 -1.00
CA THR A 488 22.01 13.46 -0.64
C THR A 488 21.31 12.88 -1.87
N ARG A 489 21.01 11.59 -1.82
CA ARG A 489 20.26 10.88 -2.88
C ARG A 489 18.90 11.56 -3.05
N ARG A 490 18.71 12.27 -4.18
CA ARG A 490 17.42 12.86 -4.54
C ARG A 490 16.41 11.74 -4.79
N LEU A 491 15.23 11.84 -4.20
CA LEU A 491 14.14 10.88 -4.41
C LEU A 491 13.02 11.53 -5.22
N VAL A 492 12.40 10.74 -6.08
CA VAL A 492 11.25 11.10 -6.90
C VAL A 492 10.14 10.07 -6.68
N ALA A 493 8.94 10.55 -6.37
CA ALA A 493 7.72 9.75 -6.33
C ALA A 493 6.95 9.95 -7.64
N PHE A 494 6.38 8.86 -8.18
CA PHE A 494 5.58 8.91 -9.38
C PHE A 494 4.13 8.56 -9.08
N THR A 495 3.22 9.26 -9.73
CA THR A 495 1.79 8.98 -9.69
C THR A 495 1.27 8.95 -11.11
N PHE A 496 1.07 7.74 -11.61
CA PHE A 496 0.54 7.54 -12.96
C PHE A 496 -0.99 7.47 -12.90
N HIS A 497 -1.63 8.09 -13.89
CA HIS A 497 -3.07 7.93 -14.05
C HIS A 497 -3.40 6.46 -14.45
N PRO A 498 -4.49 5.87 -13.92
CA PRO A 498 -4.84 4.47 -14.17
C PRO A 498 -5.13 4.15 -15.64
N THR A 499 -5.72 5.08 -16.39
CA THR A 499 -6.07 4.90 -17.82
C THR A 499 -5.46 5.95 -18.77
N MET A 500 -5.56 7.25 -18.48
CA MET A 500 -5.13 8.34 -19.36
C MET A 500 -3.59 8.49 -19.47
N PRO A 501 -3.05 9.02 -20.60
CA PRO A 501 -1.63 9.35 -20.81
C PRO A 501 -1.17 10.54 -19.96
N PHE A 502 -1.17 10.36 -18.65
CA PHE A 502 -0.86 11.39 -17.69
C PHE A 502 -0.10 10.79 -16.50
N ALA A 503 0.94 11.47 -16.06
CA ALA A 503 1.65 11.12 -14.83
C ALA A 503 2.18 12.38 -14.14
N ILE A 504 2.34 12.30 -12.83
CA ILE A 504 2.95 13.33 -12.00
C ILE A 504 4.25 12.75 -11.45
N SER A 505 5.33 13.53 -11.47
CA SER A 505 6.51 13.25 -10.65
C SER A 505 6.71 14.34 -9.61
N VAL A 506 6.96 13.91 -8.38
CA VAL A 506 7.15 14.81 -7.24
C VAL A 506 8.53 14.56 -6.64
N GLN A 507 9.34 15.61 -6.53
CA GLN A 507 10.66 15.55 -5.90
C GLN A 507 10.71 16.42 -4.65
N ARG A 508 11.41 15.94 -3.62
CA ARG A 508 11.71 16.75 -2.43
C ARG A 508 13.09 17.40 -2.58
N LYS A 509 13.15 18.74 -2.62
CA LYS A 509 14.39 19.51 -2.51
C LYS A 509 14.95 19.47 -1.09
N SER A 510 16.24 19.77 -0.93
CA SER A 510 16.93 19.83 0.36
C SER A 510 16.33 20.84 1.33
N ASN A 511 15.68 21.90 0.84
CA ASN A 511 14.97 22.91 1.63
C ASN A 511 13.51 22.54 1.97
N SER A 512 13.13 21.26 1.85
CA SER A 512 11.75 20.78 2.04
C SER A 512 10.69 21.37 1.10
N GLN A 513 11.10 22.06 0.02
CA GLN A 513 10.19 22.39 -1.08
C GLN A 513 9.99 21.17 -1.98
N TYR A 514 8.81 21.08 -2.58
CA TYR A 514 8.48 20.02 -3.53
C TYR A 514 8.46 20.57 -4.96
N ILE A 515 9.22 19.94 -5.86
CA ILE A 515 9.11 20.18 -7.30
C ILE A 515 8.08 19.22 -7.84
N VAL A 516 7.13 19.73 -8.62
CA VAL A 516 6.14 18.91 -9.32
C VAL A 516 6.38 19.04 -10.81
N ASN A 517 6.43 17.91 -11.50
CA ASN A 517 6.42 17.88 -12.96
C ASN A 517 5.19 17.12 -13.44
N LEU A 518 4.60 17.62 -14.52
CA LEU A 518 3.49 16.98 -15.19
C LEU A 518 3.97 16.34 -16.50
N HIS A 519 3.67 15.06 -16.69
CA HIS A 519 3.98 14.29 -17.89
C HIS A 519 2.67 14.06 -18.64
N VAL A 520 2.54 14.69 -19.79
CA VAL A 520 1.28 14.80 -20.52
C VAL A 520 1.46 14.34 -21.96
N ARG A 521 0.35 14.00 -22.60
CA ARG A 521 0.33 13.83 -24.05
C ARG A 521 0.29 15.21 -24.71
N HIS A 522 1.20 15.46 -25.63
CA HIS A 522 1.23 16.63 -26.49
C HIS A 522 1.34 16.20 -27.94
N VAL A 523 0.52 16.79 -28.80
CA VAL A 523 0.64 16.64 -30.26
C VAL A 523 0.97 18.04 -30.77
N PRO A 524 2.21 18.30 -31.20
CA PRO A 524 2.57 19.59 -31.77
C PRO A 524 1.66 19.86 -32.98
N SER A 525 0.98 21.01 -32.96
CA SER A 525 0.16 21.50 -34.07
C SER A 525 1.01 22.07 -35.19
#